data_AF-A0A9E4R8F8-F1
#
_entry.id   AF-A0A9E4R8F8-F1
#
_cell.length_a   1.000
_cell.length_b   1.000
_cell.length_c   1.000
_cell.angle_alpha   90.00
_cell.angle_beta   90.00
_cell.angle_gamma   90.00
#
_symmetry.space_group_name_H-M   'P 1'
#
loop_
_entity.id
_entity.type
_entity.pdbx_description
1 polymer ?
#
loop_
_entity_poly.entity_id
_entity_poly.type
_entity_poly.pdbx_seq_one_letter_code
_entity_poly.pdbx_strand_id
1 'polypeptide(L)' 'MTKIVSLAKRRGFVFPASEIYGGISSTWDYGPLGVELKRNIKEAWWRSMVYERDDIVGL' A
#
# COMPACT_ATOMS: atom_id res chain seq x y z
N MET A 1 4.44 -7.55 16.07
CA MET A 1 4.59 -7.48 14.60
C MET A 1 3.80 -8.57 13.88
N THR A 2 3.93 -9.85 14.28
CA THR A 2 3.25 -11.01 13.67
C THR A 2 1.73 -10.92 13.55
N LYS A 3 1.05 -10.31 14.54
CA LYS A 3 -0.41 -10.14 14.52
C LYS A 3 -0.90 -9.29 13.34
N ILE A 4 -0.16 -8.22 13.00
CA ILE A 4 -0.53 -7.30 11.91
C ILE A 4 -0.31 -7.97 10.56
N VAL A 5 0.84 -8.62 10.39
CA VAL A 5 1.18 -9.35 9.15
C VAL A 5 0.17 -10.46 8.88
N SER A 6 -0.20 -11.23 9.91
CA SER A 6 -1.24 -12.27 9.80
C SER A 6 -2.59 -11.71 9.39
N LEU A 7 -3.00 -10.57 9.97
CA LEU A 7 -4.25 -9.91 9.61
C LEU A 7 -4.22 -9.39 8.17
N ALA A 8 -3.13 -8.73 7.77
CA ALA A 8 -2.96 -8.15 6.44
C ALA A 8 -3.05 -9.24 5.36
N LYS A 9 -2.40 -10.38 5.56
CA LYS A 9 -2.48 -11.52 4.65
C LYS A 9 -3.90 -12.12 4.61
N ARG A 10 -4.51 -12.39 5.77
CA ARG A 10 -5.84 -13.00 5.86
C ARG A 10 -6.96 -12.14 5.28
N ARG A 11 -6.81 -10.81 5.35
CA ARG A 11 -7.81 -9.84 4.87
C ARG A 11 -7.53 -9.35 3.44
N GLY A 12 -6.46 -9.80 2.80
CA GLY A 12 -6.14 -9.40 1.43
C GLY A 12 -5.62 -7.96 1.29
N PHE A 13 -4.82 -7.51 2.27
CA PHE A 13 -4.09 -6.25 2.17
C PHE A 13 -2.74 -6.43 1.48
N VAL A 14 -1.89 -7.32 1.98
CA VAL A 14 -0.52 -7.50 1.49
C VAL A 14 -0.14 -8.98 1.50
N PHE A 15 0.53 -9.42 0.43
CA PHE A 15 1.06 -10.76 0.25
C PHE A 15 2.57 -10.71 -0.02
N PRO A 16 3.36 -11.69 0.46
CA PRO A 16 4.73 -11.88 0.00
C PRO A 16 4.74 -12.13 -1.51
N ALA A 17 5.60 -11.43 -2.24
CA ALA A 17 5.68 -11.63 -3.68
C ALA A 17 6.20 -13.04 -3.99
N SER A 18 5.66 -13.65 -5.04
CA SER A 18 6.04 -14.99 -5.50
C SER A 18 5.95 -16.07 -4.40
N GLU A 19 4.96 -15.97 -3.49
CA GLU A 19 4.81 -16.90 -2.36
C GLU A 19 4.79 -18.37 -2.80
N ILE A 20 4.10 -18.69 -3.90
CA ILE A 20 4.02 -20.07 -4.44
C ILE A 20 5.35 -20.60 -5.01
N TYR A 21 6.33 -19.72 -5.22
CA TYR A 21 7.66 -20.03 -5.73
C TYR A 21 8.76 -19.91 -4.65
N GLY A 22 8.38 -19.87 -3.37
CA GLY A 22 9.32 -19.75 -2.24
C GLY A 22 9.57 -18.32 -1.78
N GLY A 23 8.90 -17.34 -2.40
CA GLY A 23 8.97 -15.93 -2.01
C GLY A 23 10.20 -15.20 -2.53
N ILE A 24 10.03 -13.92 -2.85
CA ILE A 24 11.16 -13.01 -3.09
C ILE A 24 11.27 -12.08 -1.88
N SER A 25 12.46 -12.05 -1.27
CA SER A 25 12.70 -11.17 -0.14
C SER A 25 12.60 -9.70 -0.57
N SER A 26 12.07 -8.86 0.31
CA SER A 26 11.93 -7.41 0.10
C SER A 26 10.94 -6.98 -0.98
N THR A 27 10.08 -7.89 -1.47
CA THR A 27 9.00 -7.55 -2.41
C THR A 27 7.65 -8.09 -1.94
N TRP A 28 6.60 -7.33 -2.23
CA TRP A 28 5.24 -7.60 -1.77
C TRP A 28 4.21 -7.17 -2.80
N ASP A 29 3.13 -7.94 -2.86
CA ASP A 29 1.97 -7.69 -3.72
C ASP A 29 0.80 -7.15 -2.88
N TYR A 30 0.12 -6.12 -3.40
CA TYR A 30 -1.07 -5.57 -2.76
C TYR A 30 -2.31 -6.35 -3.19
N GLY A 31 -3.07 -6.84 -2.22
CA GLY A 31 -4.37 -7.46 -2.47
C GLY A 31 -5.49 -6.43 -2.68
N PRO A 32 -6.74 -6.86 -2.91
CA PRO A 32 -7.85 -5.96 -3.25
C PRO A 32 -8.05 -4.81 -2.24
N LEU A 33 -8.09 -5.12 -0.94
CA LEU A 33 -8.21 -4.09 0.10
C LEU A 33 -6.93 -3.26 0.26
N GLY A 34 -5.78 -3.84 -0.04
CA GLY A 34 -4.49 -3.16 0.00
C GLY A 34 -4.35 -2.10 -1.08
N VAL A 35 -4.83 -2.39 -2.30
CA VAL A 35 -4.80 -1.44 -3.42
C VAL A 35 -5.70 -0.25 -3.12
N GLU A 36 -6.91 -0.47 -2.62
CA GLU A 36 -7.83 0.62 -2.25
C GLU A 36 -7.26 1.47 -1.11
N LEU A 37 -6.69 0.85 -0.07
CA LEU A 37 -6.02 1.58 1.01
C LEU A 37 -4.85 2.41 0.49
N LYS A 38 -3.98 1.81 -0.33
CA LYS A 38 -2.83 2.49 -0.95
C LYS A 38 -3.28 3.67 -1.79
N ARG A 39 -4.31 3.49 -2.62
CA ARG A 39 -4.89 4.55 -3.46
C ARG A 39 -5.41 5.69 -2.59
N ASN A 40 -6.23 5.39 -1.58
CA ASN A 40 -6.81 6.42 -0.70
C ASN A 40 -5.74 7.24 0.03
N ILE A 41 -4.67 6.59 0.49
CA ILE A 41 -3.54 7.30 1.12
C ILE A 41 -2.83 8.20 0.10
N LYS A 42 -2.57 7.71 -1.11
CA LYS A 42 -1.93 8.51 -2.17
C LYS A 42 -2.78 9.73 -2.55
N GLU A 43 -4.09 9.56 -2.73
CA GLU A 43 -5.01 10.65 -3.06
C GLU A 43 -5.10 11.68 -1.93
N ALA A 44 -5.21 11.23 -0.67
CA ALA A 44 -5.24 12.12 0.49
C ALA A 44 -3.95 12.94 0.60
N TRP A 45 -2.80 12.30 0.39
CA TRP A 45 -1.51 12.97 0.39
C TRP A 45 -1.38 13.96 -0.77
N TRP A 46 -1.80 13.57 -1.98
CA TRP A 46 -1.73 14.44 -3.15
C TRP A 46 -2.60 15.68 -2.95
N ARG A 47 -3.83 15.51 -2.46
CA ARG A 47 -4.71 16.63 -2.16
C ARG A 47 -4.08 17.58 -1.13
N SER A 48 -3.60 17.05 -0.01
CA SER A 48 -3.06 17.90 1.06
C SER A 48 -1.76 18.60 0.67
N MET A 49 -0.94 17.95 -0.16
CA MET A 49 0.37 18.48 -0.53
C MET A 49 0.32 19.36 -1.77
N VAL A 50 -0.49 19.04 -2.76
CA VAL A 50 -0.47 19.70 -4.07
C VAL A 50 -1.66 20.63 -4.27
N TYR A 51 -2.85 20.27 -3.79
CA TYR A 51 -4.05 21.09 -4.02
C TYR A 51 -4.34 22.09 -2.89
N GLU A 52 -4.03 21.71 -1.65
CA GLU A 52 -4.31 22.55 -0.47
C GLU A 52 -3.16 23.50 -0.11
N ARG A 53 -2.02 23.42 -0.81
CA ARG A 53 -0.81 24.21 -0.54
C ARG A 53 -0.39 25.01 -1.76
N ASP A 54 -0.15 26.30 -1.57
CA ASP A 54 0.25 27.21 -2.64
C ASP A 54 1.75 27.12 -2.99
N ASP A 55 2.55 26.46 -2.15
CA ASP A 55 4.01 26.37 -2.28
C ASP A 55 4.51 25.08 -2.95
N ILE A 56 3.61 24.21 -3.41
CA ILE A 56 3.93 22.92 -4.03
C ILE A 56 3.18 22.79 -5.36
N VAL A 57 3.91 22.37 -6.39
CA VAL A 57 3.37 22.11 -7.73
C VAL A 57 3.38 20.61 -8.05
N GLY A 58 2.30 20.12 -8.67
CA GLY A 58 2.25 18.78 -9.25
C GLY A 58 2.86 18.78 -10.64
N LEU A 59 3.77 17.84 -10.92
CA LEU A 59 4.35 17.59 -12.24
C LEU A 59 3.55 16.54 -13.01
#